data_AF-A0A6L3X587-F1
#
_entry.id   AF-A0A6L3X587-F1
#
_cell.length_a   1.000
_cell.length_b   1.000
_cell.length_c   1.000
_cell.angle_alpha   90.00
_cell.angle_beta   90.00
_cell.angle_gamma   90.00
#
_symmetry.space_group_name_H-M   'P 1'
#
loop_
_entity.id
_entity.type
_entity.pdbx_description
1 polymer ?
#
loop_
_entity_poly.entity_id
_entity_poly.type
_entity_poly.pdbx_seq_one_letter_code
_entity_poly.pdbx_strand_id
1 'polypeptide(L)' 'AHKALNSRLENQRGDAFDKMYMEYAGVKDHEKVLSKLKSDASKIDDPDVKALANEHTPVVEQHLKSAEQMSTRAGASADK' A
#
# COMPACT_ATOMS: atom_id res chain seq x y z
N ALA A 1 -2.64 -1.47 15.42
CA ALA A 1 -3.31 -1.45 14.10
C ALA A 1 -3.02 -2.73 13.31
N HIS A 2 -1.80 -2.98 12.82
CA HIS A 2 -1.50 -4.17 11.99
C HIS A 2 -1.81 -5.52 12.65
N LYS A 3 -1.54 -5.70 13.96
CA LYS A 3 -1.91 -6.95 14.67
C LYS A 3 -3.40 -7.31 14.54
N ALA A 4 -4.29 -6.31 14.65
CA ALA A 4 -5.73 -6.54 14.52
C ALA A 4 -6.14 -6.82 13.06
N LEU A 5 -5.45 -6.22 12.08
CA LEU A 5 -5.65 -6.55 10.68
C LEU A 5 -5.23 -7.99 10.38
N ASN A 6 -4.05 -8.41 10.85
CA ASN A 6 -3.56 -9.79 10.70
C ASN A 6 -4.56 -10.81 11.26
N SER A 7 -5.03 -10.64 12.49
CA SER A 7 -6.01 -11.56 13.08
C SER A 7 -7.33 -11.61 12.30
N ARG A 8 -7.74 -10.52 11.65
CA ARG A 8 -8.93 -10.53 10.78
C ARG A 8 -8.65 -11.28 9.47
N LEU A 9 -7.51 -11.03 8.85
CA LEU A 9 -7.08 -11.67 7.60
C LEU A 9 -6.90 -13.18 7.77
N GLU A 10 -6.34 -13.65 8.89
CA GLU A 10 -6.15 -15.08 9.20
C GLU A 10 -7.45 -15.89 9.12
N ASN A 11 -8.58 -15.24 9.43
CA ASN A 11 -9.92 -15.82 9.42
C ASN A 11 -10.63 -15.68 8.06
N GLN A 12 -10.05 -14.99 7.08
CA GLN A 12 -10.61 -14.89 5.72
C GLN A 12 -10.05 -15.98 4.80
N ARG A 13 -10.75 -16.20 3.69
CA ARG A 13 -10.40 -17.17 2.64
C ARG A 13 -10.80 -16.60 1.27
N GLY A 14 -10.09 -17.01 0.22
CA GLY A 14 -10.41 -16.69 -1.17
C GLY A 14 -10.66 -15.19 -1.41
N ASP A 15 -11.69 -14.86 -2.18
CA ASP A 15 -12.02 -13.49 -2.58
C ASP A 15 -12.22 -12.53 -1.40
N ALA A 16 -12.75 -13.03 -0.27
CA ALA A 16 -12.91 -12.22 0.94
C ALA A 16 -11.56 -11.84 1.56
N PHE A 17 -10.58 -12.74 1.51
CA PHE A 17 -9.20 -12.44 1.90
C PHE A 17 -8.59 -11.44 0.92
N ASP A 18 -8.68 -11.70 -0.39
CA ASP A 18 -8.07 -10.85 -1.43
C ASP A 18 -8.59 -9.42 -1.35
N LYS A 19 -9.91 -9.24 -1.22
CA LYS A 19 -10.53 -7.91 -1.07
C LYS A 19 -10.01 -7.18 0.17
N MET A 20 -9.99 -7.85 1.32
CA MET A 20 -9.56 -7.24 2.57
C MET A 20 -8.06 -6.93 2.56
N TYR A 21 -7.25 -7.83 2.01
CA TYR A 21 -5.81 -7.60 1.87
C TYR A 21 -5.53 -6.40 0.96
N MET A 22 -6.17 -6.35 -0.21
CA MET A 22 -5.98 -5.25 -1.16
C MET A 22 -6.46 -3.90 -0.63
N GLU A 23 -7.56 -3.86 0.14
CA GLU A 23 -8.04 -2.61 0.74
C GLU A 23 -7.05 -2.05 1.77
N TYR A 24 -6.57 -2.89 2.69
CA TYR A 24 -5.81 -2.41 3.85
C TYR A 24 -4.29 -2.47 3.64
N ALA A 25 -3.76 -3.63 3.24
CA ALA A 25 -2.32 -3.82 3.04
C ALA A 25 -1.87 -3.40 1.63
N GLY A 26 -2.77 -3.45 0.64
CA GLY A 26 -2.55 -2.93 -0.70
C GLY A 26 -2.62 -1.40 -0.71
N VAL A 27 -3.81 -0.85 -0.93
CA VAL A 27 -4.01 0.58 -1.21
C VAL A 27 -3.68 1.44 0.00
N LYS A 28 -4.36 1.25 1.15
CA LYS A 28 -4.22 2.14 2.32
C LYS A 28 -2.79 2.24 2.86
N ASP A 29 -2.08 1.11 2.96
CA ASP A 29 -0.70 1.11 3.44
C ASP A 29 0.26 1.76 2.43
N HIS A 30 0.10 1.55 1.11
CA HIS A 30 0.93 2.19 0.11
C HIS A 30 0.69 3.71 0.01
N GLU A 31 -0.56 4.18 0.14
CA GLU A 31 -0.88 5.62 0.25
C GLU A 31 -0.18 6.25 1.45
N LYS A 32 -0.23 5.57 2.61
CA LYS A 32 0.40 6.04 3.84
C LYS A 32 1.92 6.11 3.70
N VAL A 33 2.54 5.09 3.10
CA VAL A 33 3.98 5.07 2.85
C VAL A 33 4.37 6.18 1.88
N LEU A 34 3.63 6.38 0.78
CA LEU A 34 3.90 7.46 -0.17
C LEU A 34 3.85 8.84 0.50
N SER A 35 2.79 9.09 1.28
CA SER A 35 2.63 10.33 2.03
C SER A 35 3.77 10.55 3.03
N LYS A 36 4.14 9.51 3.78
CA LYS A 36 5.24 9.57 4.76
C LYS A 36 6.58 9.81 4.08
N LEU A 37 6.87 9.09 2.99
CA LEU A 37 8.13 9.21 2.25
C LEU A 37 8.28 10.61 1.66
N LYS A 38 7.22 11.17 1.04
CA LYS A 38 7.22 12.56 0.55
C LYS A 38 7.41 13.58 1.67
N SER A 39 6.77 13.36 2.83
CA SER A 39 6.94 14.26 3.97
C SER A 39 8.33 14.16 4.62
N ASP A 40 8.95 12.99 4.62
CA ASP A 40 10.28 12.80 5.18
C ASP A 40 11.34 13.37 4.23
N ALA A 41 11.21 13.15 2.92
CA ALA A 41 12.10 13.70 1.90
C ALA A 41 12.25 15.24 1.98
N SER A 42 11.23 15.96 2.47
CA SER A 42 11.30 17.41 2.69
C SER A 42 11.99 17.83 3.99
N LYS A 43 12.22 16.89 4.92
CA LYS A 43 12.80 17.12 6.25
C LYS A 43 14.17 16.46 6.45
N ILE A 44 14.62 15.63 5.50
CA ILE A 44 15.92 14.96 5.57
C ILE A 44 17.03 15.97 5.21
N ASP A 45 17.97 16.15 6.13
CA ASP A 45 19.15 17.01 5.96
C ASP A 45 20.32 16.27 5.31
N ASP A 46 20.45 14.96 5.56
CA ASP A 46 21.50 14.13 4.96
C ASP A 46 21.26 13.98 3.45
N PRO A 47 22.18 14.45 2.59
CA PRO A 47 21.96 14.48 1.15
C PRO A 47 21.82 13.09 0.52
N ASP A 48 22.52 12.08 1.06
CA ASP A 48 22.49 10.73 0.53
C ASP A 48 21.17 10.03 0.91
N VAL A 49 20.72 10.22 2.16
CA VAL A 49 19.41 9.70 2.60
C VAL A 49 18.27 10.39 1.84
N LYS A 50 18.39 11.69 1.53
CA LYS A 50 17.41 12.41 0.72
C LYS A 50 17.38 11.90 -0.71
N ALA A 51 18.53 11.62 -1.31
CA ALA A 51 18.63 11.06 -2.65
C ALA A 51 17.92 9.69 -2.70
N LEU A 52 18.16 8.81 -1.73
CA LEU A 52 17.47 7.52 -1.62
C LEU A 52 15.95 7.66 -1.49
N ALA A 53 15.47 8.60 -0.67
CA ALA A 53 14.04 8.84 -0.53
C ALA A 53 13.39 9.30 -1.85
N ASN A 54 14.08 10.16 -2.60
CA ASN A 54 13.62 10.64 -3.90
C ASN A 54 13.63 9.52 -4.96
N GLU A 55 14.66 8.67 -4.98
CA GLU A 55 14.79 7.55 -5.91
C GLU A 55 13.69 6.48 -5.69
N HIS A 56 13.33 6.22 -4.44
CA HIS A 56 12.32 5.23 -4.11
C HIS A 56 10.87 5.75 -4.22
N THR A 57 10.65 7.06 -4.20
CA THR A 57 9.31 7.65 -4.34
C THR A 57 8.55 7.14 -5.59
N PRO A 58 9.10 7.18 -6.81
CA PRO A 58 8.39 6.66 -7.99
C PRO A 58 8.09 5.16 -7.92
N VAL A 59 8.91 4.36 -7.22
CA VAL A 59 8.66 2.93 -7.03
C VAL A 59 7.42 2.72 -6.15
N VAL A 60 7.30 3.49 -5.07
CA VAL A 60 6.12 3.44 -4.20
C VAL A 60 4.86 3.90 -4.94
N GLU A 61 4.95 4.94 -5.77
CA GLU A 61 3.84 5.38 -6.64
C GLU A 61 3.40 4.30 -7.62
N GLN A 62 4.36 3.59 -8.23
CA GLN A 62 4.07 2.48 -9.14
C GLN A 62 3.36 1.33 -8.40
N HIS A 63 3.83 0.95 -7.21
CA HIS A 63 3.17 -0.08 -6.40
C HIS A 63 1.75 0.32 -5.99
N LEU A 64 1.54 1.57 -5.57
CA LEU A 64 0.21 2.09 -5.26
C LEU A 64 -0.73 1.98 -6.46
N LYS A 65 -0.29 2.43 -7.64
CA LYS A 65 -1.07 2.33 -8.88
C LYS A 65 -1.44 0.87 -9.20
N SER A 66 -0.51 -0.06 -9.04
CA SER A 66 -0.80 -1.48 -9.24
C SER A 66 -1.80 -2.02 -8.22
N ALA A 67 -1.71 -1.59 -6.96
CA ALA A 67 -2.65 -1.98 -5.91
C ALA A 67 -4.08 -1.46 -6.18
N GLU A 68 -4.21 -0.20 -6.61
CA GLU A 68 -5.49 0.40 -7.01
C GLU A 68 -6.12 -0.39 -8.17
N GLN A 69 -5.35 -0.68 -9.21
CA GLN A 69 -5.81 -1.46 -10.37
C GLN A 69 -6.27 -2.87 -10.00
N MET A 70 -5.54 -3.54 -9.11
CA MET A 70 -5.91 -4.86 -8.61
C MET A 70 -7.17 -4.81 -7.74
N SER A 71 -7.32 -3.80 -6.89
CA SER A 71 -8.52 -3.65 -6.05
C SER A 71 -9.79 -3.43 -6.88
N THR A 72 -9.72 -2.69 -7.98
CA THR A 72 -10.85 -2.54 -8.92
C THR A 72 -11.23 -3.89 -9.56
N ARG A 73 -10.24 -4.71 -9.91
CA ARG A 73 -10.48 -6.04 -10.51
C ARG A 73 -11.06 -7.03 -9.51
N ALA A 74 -10.56 -7.06 -8.28
CA ALA A 74 -11.09 -7.92 -7.21
C ALA A 74 -12.56 -7.60 -6.89
N GLY A 75 -12.95 -6.31 -6.95
CA GLY A 75 -14.35 -5.92 -6.84
C GLY A 75 -15.23 -6.46 -7.98
N ALA A 76 -14.73 -6.48 -9.21
CA ALA A 76 -15.47 -6.98 -10.38
C ALA A 76 -15.61 -8.51 -10.43
N SER A 77 -14.71 -9.26 -9.79
CA SER A 77 -14.78 -10.73 -9.72
C SER A 77 -15.73 -11.23 -8.63
N ALA A 78 -15.97 -10.46 -7.57
CA ALA A 78 -16.83 -10.84 -6.45
C ALA A 78 -18.34 -10.67 -6.72
N ASP A 79 -18.72 -9.97 -7.80
CA ASP A 79 -20.12 -9.73 -8.21
C ASP A 79 -20.64 -10.77 -9.22
N LYS A 80 -19.97 -11.91 -9.40
CA LYS A 80 -20.33 -12.96 -10.37
C LYS A 80 -20.43 -14.33 -9.71
#